data_AF-G1UT51-F1
#
_entry.id   AF-G1UT51-F1
#
_cell.length_a   1.000
_cell.length_b   1.000
_cell.length_c   1.000
_cell.angle_alpha   90.00
_cell.angle_beta   90.00
_cell.angle_gamma   90.00
#
_symmetry.space_group_name_H-M   'P 1'
#
loop_
_entity.id
_entity.type
_entity.pdbx_description
1 polymer ?
#
loop_
_entity_poly.entity_id
_entity_poly.type
_entity_poly.pdbx_seq_one_letter_code
_entity_poly.pdbx_strand_id
1 'polypeptide(L)' 'MQKYVCSVCGYEYDPAEHDNVPFDQLPDDWVCPVCGVSKDQFNPA' A
#
# COMPACT_ATOMS: atom_id res chain seq x y z
N MET A 1 7.33 -8.39 -7.27
CA MET A 1 7.26 -6.94 -7.00
C MET A 1 7.27 -6.73 -5.49
N GLN A 2 7.74 -5.60 -4.98
CA GLN A 2 7.78 -5.34 -3.54
C GLN A 2 6.36 -5.16 -3.01
N LYS A 3 5.97 -5.96 -2.02
CA LYS A 3 4.69 -5.81 -1.31
C LYS A 3 4.87 -4.85 -0.14
N TYR A 4 3.75 -4.26 0.30
CA TYR A 4 3.73 -3.32 1.41
C TYR A 4 2.62 -3.66 2.38
N VAL A 5 2.89 -3.55 3.67
CA VAL A 5 1.89 -3.78 4.72
C VAL A 5 1.64 -2.51 5.53
N CYS A 6 0.37 -2.18 5.73
CA CYS A 6 -0.06 -1.08 6.59
C CYS A 6 0.28 -1.42 8.04
N SER A 7 1.13 -0.61 8.68
CA SER A 7 1.54 -0.81 10.08
C SER A 7 0.41 -0.59 11.08
N VAL A 8 -0.69 0.08 10.67
CA VAL A 8 -1.82 0.45 11.54
C VAL A 8 -2.90 -0.63 11.57
N CYS A 9 -3.28 -1.19 10.41
CA CYS A 9 -4.39 -2.13 10.32
C CYS A 9 -4.03 -3.48 9.69
N GLY A 10 -2.79 -3.67 9.21
CA GLY A 10 -2.34 -4.93 8.62
C GLY A 10 -2.80 -5.19 7.19
N TYR A 11 -3.39 -4.20 6.49
CA TYR A 11 -3.71 -4.33 5.06
C TYR A 11 -2.42 -4.53 4.25
N GLU A 12 -2.40 -5.55 3.39
CA GLU A 12 -1.29 -5.85 2.47
C GLU A 12 -1.64 -5.34 1.06
N TYR A 13 -0.77 -4.49 0.52
CA TYR A 13 -0.79 -4.11 -0.89
C TYR A 13 0.10 -5.07 -1.66
N ASP A 14 -0.52 -5.92 -2.48
CA ASP A 14 0.17 -6.77 -3.44
C ASP A 14 0.00 -6.19 -4.86
N PRO A 15 1.08 -5.69 -5.49
CA PRO A 15 1.01 -5.19 -6.85
C PRO A 15 0.40 -6.17 -7.87
N ALA A 16 0.53 -7.49 -7.65
CA ALA A 16 -0.04 -8.50 -8.54
C ALA A 16 -1.59 -8.49 -8.55
N GLU A 17 -2.22 -8.01 -7.48
CA GLU A 17 -3.67 -7.84 -7.39
C GLU A 17 -4.15 -6.51 -8.02
N HIS A 18 -3.22 -5.65 -8.41
CA HIS A 18 -3.46 -4.30 -8.91
C HIS A 18 -2.80 -4.08 -10.27
N ASP A 19 -3.00 -5.00 -11.22
CA ASP A 19 -2.47 -4.91 -12.60
C ASP A 19 -0.93 -4.71 -12.68
N ASN A 20 -0.19 -5.18 -11.68
CA ASN A 20 1.25 -4.95 -11.51
C ASN A 20 1.61 -3.45 -11.34
N VAL A 21 0.73 -2.65 -10.75
CA VAL A 21 1.03 -1.27 -10.35
C VAL A 21 1.82 -1.31 -9.04
N PRO A 22 3.09 -0.86 -9.02
CA PRO A 22 3.90 -0.84 -7.81
C PRO A 22 3.44 0.25 -6.84
N PHE A 23 3.68 0.02 -5.54
CA PHE A 23 3.23 0.91 -4.47
C PHE A 23 3.82 2.33 -4.57
N ASP A 24 5.04 2.47 -5.09
CA ASP A 24 5.71 3.75 -5.30
C ASP A 24 5.05 4.60 -6.40
N GLN A 25 4.34 3.98 -7.34
CA GLN A 25 3.56 4.65 -8.40
C GLN A 25 2.14 5.05 -7.98
N LEU A 26 1.69 4.63 -6.79
CA LEU A 26 0.40 5.08 -6.29
C LEU A 26 0.40 6.61 -6.11
N PRO A 27 -0.72 7.29 -6.43
CA PRO A 27 -0.88 8.72 -6.21
C PRO A 27 -0.52 9.18 -4.79
N ASP A 28 -0.11 10.44 -4.64
CA ASP A 28 0.28 11.02 -3.34
C ASP A 28 -0.90 11.12 -2.36
N ASP A 29 -2.13 11.22 -2.87
CA ASP A 29 -3.37 11.25 -2.11
C ASP A 29 -3.96 9.85 -1.85
N TRP A 30 -3.28 8.79 -2.30
CA TRP A 30 -3.69 7.44 -1.99
C TRP A 30 -3.58 7.19 -0.48
N VAL A 31 -4.62 6.57 0.06
CA VAL A 31 -4.72 6.17 1.46
C VAL A 31 -5.07 4.70 1.58
N CYS A 32 -4.71 4.10 2.71
CA CYS A 32 -5.06 2.73 3.03
C CYS A 32 -6.59 2.55 2.88
N PRO A 33 -7.06 1.62 2.05
CA PRO A 33 -8.49 1.43 1.80
C PRO A 33 -9.25 0.91 3.02
N VAL A 34 -8.53 0.42 4.04
CA VAL A 34 -9.11 -0.13 5.27
C VAL A 34 -9.21 0.91 6.38
N CYS A 35 -8.17 1.74 6.59
CA CYS A 35 -8.09 2.64 7.75
C CYS A 35 -7.80 4.11 7.42
N GLY A 36 -7.57 4.46 6.15
CA GLY A 36 -7.45 5.84 5.69
C GLY A 36 -6.11 6.54 5.98
N VAL A 37 -5.11 5.83 6.52
CA VAL A 37 -3.76 6.39 6.71
C VAL A 37 -3.00 6.48 5.39
N SER A 38 -2.08 7.43 5.30
CA SER A 38 -1.24 7.68 4.13
C SER A 38 -0.16 6.61 3.91
N LYS A 39 0.49 6.67 2.74
CA LYS A 39 1.55 5.74 2.28
C LYS A 39 2.75 5.66 3.23
N ASP A 40 3.02 6.70 4.00
CA ASP A 40 4.11 6.77 4.98
C ASP A 40 3.95 5.79 6.15
N GLN A 41 2.73 5.29 6.39
CA GLN A 41 2.45 4.29 7.42
C GLN A 41 2.61 2.83 6.91
N PHE A 42 3.13 2.63 5.71
CA PHE A 42 3.37 1.31 5.13
C PHE A 42 4.85 0.92 5.20
N ASN A 43 5.09 -0.37 5.46
CA ASN A 43 6.43 -0.96 5.46
C ASN A 43 6.55 -2.00 4.36
N PRO A 44 7.75 -2.20 3.78
CA PRO A 44 8.01 -3.33 2.89
C PRO A 44 7.70 -4.65 3.61
N ALA A 45 6.91 -5.52 2.96
CA ALA A 45 6.56 -6.86 3.41
C ALA A 45 7.28 -7.94 2.61
#